data_AF-A0A285LRX8-F1
#
_entry.id   AF-A0A285LRX8-F1
#
_cell.length_a   1.000
_cell.length_b   1.000
_cell.length_c   1.000
_cell.angle_alpha   90.00
_cell.angle_beta   90.00
_cell.angle_gamma   90.00
#
_symmetry.space_group_name_H-M   'P 1'
#
loop_
_entity.id
_entity.type
_entity.pdbx_description
1 polymer ?
#
loop_
_entity_poly.entity_id
_entity_poly.type
_entity_poly.pdbx_seq_one_letter_code
_entity_poly.pdbx_strand_id
1 'polypeptide(L)'
;MGYRYVYTVRPPDDCTDPVGFVLGLAAAAGIVAIVVHDLAHVDDRPARICENFDLETVCPPSTWARVGAPARPRPAPSCDIHRAP
;
A
#
# COMPACT_ATOMS: atom_id res chain seq x y z
N MET A 1 -0.43 2.30 -8.05
CA MET A 1 -0.09 0.87 -8.16
C MET A 1 -1.21 -0.04 -8.70
N GLY A 2 -2.36 0.46 -9.18
CA GLY A 2 -3.34 -0.39 -9.90
C GLY A 2 -4.03 -1.46 -9.05
N TYR A 3 -4.21 -1.22 -7.75
CA TYR A 3 -4.88 -2.17 -6.86
C TYR A 3 -6.38 -2.24 -7.11
N ARG A 4 -6.95 -3.44 -6.90
CA ARG A 4 -8.39 -3.63 -6.78
C ARG A 4 -8.77 -3.51 -5.31
N TYR A 5 -9.66 -2.57 -4.99
CA TYR A 5 -10.26 -2.47 -3.67
C TYR A 5 -11.08 -3.73 -3.36
N VAL A 6 -10.91 -4.29 -2.16
CA VAL A 6 -11.62 -5.50 -1.71
C VAL A 6 -12.68 -5.14 -0.66
N TYR A 7 -12.28 -4.55 0.47
CA TYR A 7 -13.18 -4.10 1.53
C TYR A 7 -12.46 -3.16 2.53
N THR A 8 -13.23 -2.50 3.39
CA THR A 8 -12.75 -1.72 4.54
C THR A 8 -12.89 -2.53 5.82
N VAL A 9 -11.92 -2.37 6.72
CA VAL A 9 -11.92 -3.02 8.04
C VAL A 9 -12.18 -1.96 9.10
N ARG A 10 -13.09 -2.26 10.01
CA ARG A 10 -13.20 -1.55 11.29
C ARG A 10 -12.73 -2.51 12.39
N PRO A 11 -11.53 -2.32 12.97
CA PRO A 11 -11.09 -3.11 14.11
C PRO A 11 -12.12 -3.02 15.25
N PRO A 12 -12.22 -4.05 16.11
CA PRO A 12 -13.06 -3.98 17.31
C PRO A 12 -12.70 -2.76 18.16
N ASP A 13 -13.69 -2.14 18.79
CA ASP A 13 -13.50 -0.90 19.57
C ASP A 13 -12.51 -1.06 20.74
N ASP A 14 -12.48 -2.22 21.38
CA ASP A 14 -11.59 -2.54 22.51
C ASP A 14 -10.28 -3.24 22.08
N CYS A 15 -9.92 -3.16 20.80
CA CYS A 15 -8.69 -3.78 20.30
C CYS A 15 -7.45 -3.03 20.79
N THR A 16 -6.60 -3.70 21.57
CA THR A 16 -5.35 -3.11 22.08
C THR A 16 -4.32 -2.82 20.99
N ASP A 17 -4.37 -3.55 19.86
CA ASP A 17 -3.48 -3.35 18.71
C ASP A 17 -4.29 -3.44 17.39
N PRO A 18 -5.02 -2.36 17.03
CA PRO A 18 -5.88 -2.36 15.85
C PRO A 18 -5.09 -2.52 14.56
N VAL A 19 -3.85 -2.01 14.51
CA VAL A 19 -2.95 -2.16 13.36
C VAL A 19 -2.53 -3.62 13.21
N GLY A 20 -2.11 -4.28 14.29
CA GLY A 20 -1.77 -5.70 14.27
C GLY A 20 -2.94 -6.59 13.84
N PHE A 21 -4.15 -6.28 14.30
CA PHE A 21 -5.37 -6.95 13.87
C PHE A 21 -5.56 -6.90 12.34
N VAL A 22 -5.44 -5.70 11.76
CA VAL A 22 -5.57 -5.50 10.31
C VAL A 22 -4.46 -6.24 9.54
N LEU A 23 -3.22 -6.22 10.04
CA LEU A 23 -2.10 -6.93 9.40
C LEU A 23 -2.32 -8.44 9.36
N GLY A 24 -2.80 -9.03 10.45
CA GLY A 24 -3.14 -10.45 10.51
C GLY A 24 -4.25 -10.83 9.53
N LEU A 25 -5.31 -10.00 9.46
CA LEU A 25 -6.41 -10.19 8.53
C LEU A 25 -5.95 -10.05 7.07
N ALA A 26 -5.16 -9.02 6.76
CA ALA A 26 -4.62 -8.77 5.43
C ALA A 26 -3.74 -9.93 4.95
N ALA A 27 -2.89 -10.49 5.83
CA ALA A 27 -2.08 -11.66 5.53
C ALA A 27 -2.95 -12.89 5.22
N ALA A 28 -3.96 -13.17 6.07
CA ALA A 28 -4.86 -14.30 5.89
C ALA A 28 -5.71 -14.19 4.61
N ALA A 29 -6.05 -12.97 4.20
CA ALA A 29 -6.86 -12.70 3.01
C ALA A 29 -6.04 -12.52 1.70
N GLY A 30 -4.70 -12.64 1.76
CA GLY A 30 -3.84 -12.44 0.59
C GLY A 30 -3.86 -11.00 0.05
N ILE A 31 -4.13 -10.03 0.93
CA ILE A 31 -4.11 -8.61 0.57
C ILE A 31 -2.68 -8.18 0.31
N VAL A 32 -2.50 -7.33 -0.70
CA VAL A 32 -1.19 -6.83 -1.09
C VAL A 32 -0.99 -5.37 -0.66
N ALA A 33 -2.03 -4.57 -0.49
CA ALA A 33 -1.90 -3.17 -0.12
C ALA A 33 -2.94 -2.77 0.92
N ILE A 34 -2.51 -1.91 1.85
CA ILE A 34 -3.36 -1.32 2.87
C ILE A 34 -3.48 0.18 2.56
N VAL A 35 -4.70 0.68 2.53
CA VAL A 35 -4.99 2.10 2.33
C VAL A 35 -5.52 2.66 3.65
N VAL A 36 -4.92 3.74 4.12
CA VAL A 36 -5.35 4.47 5.32
C VAL A 36 -5.62 5.94 4.98
N HIS A 37 -6.34 6.66 5.84
CA HIS A 37 -6.59 8.08 5.58
C HIS A 37 -5.29 8.88 5.64
N ASP A 38 -4.54 8.73 6.73
CA ASP A 38 -3.27 9.42 7.01
C ASP A 38 -2.34 8.49 7.83
N LEU A 39 -1.10 8.92 8.04
CA LEU A 39 -0.12 8.12 8.79
C LEU A 39 -0.48 7.95 10.27
N ALA A 40 -1.33 8.82 10.84
CA ALA A 40 -1.76 8.69 12.23
C ALA A 40 -2.56 7.40 12.47
N HIS A 41 -3.23 6.86 11.44
CA HIS A 41 -3.90 5.55 11.51
C HIS A 41 -2.96 4.36 11.73
N VAL A 42 -1.66 4.55 11.51
CA VAL A 42 -0.62 3.52 11.70
C VAL A 42 0.43 3.97 12.72
N ASP A 43 0.03 4.84 13.66
CA ASP A 43 0.90 5.43 14.70
C ASP A 43 2.16 6.11 14.12
N ASP A 44 2.07 6.67 12.92
CA ASP A 44 3.20 7.24 12.17
C ASP A 44 4.36 6.26 11.95
N ARG A 45 4.07 4.94 11.94
CA ARG A 45 5.03 3.86 11.74
C ARG A 45 4.76 3.08 10.45
N PRO A 46 4.91 3.69 9.27
CA PRO A 46 4.65 3.03 7.98
C PRO A 46 5.52 1.78 7.77
N ALA A 47 6.72 1.75 8.35
CA ALA A 47 7.64 0.61 8.29
C ALA A 47 6.98 -0.71 8.73
N ARG A 48 6.12 -0.66 9.76
CA ARG A 48 5.41 -1.84 10.27
C ARG A 48 4.46 -2.45 9.22
N ILE A 49 3.86 -1.62 8.39
CA ILE A 49 3.00 -2.06 7.28
C ILE A 49 3.87 -2.59 6.14
N CYS A 50 4.90 -1.80 5.80
CA CYS A 50 5.82 -2.07 4.71
C CYS A 50 6.72 -3.29 4.90
N GLU A 51 6.70 -3.96 6.05
CA GLU A 51 7.32 -5.28 6.17
C GLU A 51 6.70 -6.28 5.19
N ASN A 52 5.37 -6.23 4.99
CA ASN A 52 4.65 -7.24 4.20
C ASN A 52 3.64 -6.66 3.20
N PHE A 53 3.25 -5.39 3.32
CA PHE A 53 2.20 -4.76 2.51
C PHE A 53 2.64 -3.42 1.97
N ASP A 54 2.18 -3.07 0.77
CA ASP A 54 2.31 -1.68 0.32
C ASP A 54 1.34 -0.81 1.15
N LEU A 55 1.74 0.41 1.50
CA LEU A 55 0.90 1.37 2.20
C LEU A 55 0.56 2.52 1.25
N GLU A 56 -0.70 2.93 1.24
CA GLU A 56 -1.15 4.15 0.59
C GLU A 56 -1.89 5.02 1.62
N THR A 57 -1.61 6.32 1.64
CA THR A 57 -2.39 7.31 2.40
C THR A 57 -3.25 8.13 1.46
N VAL A 58 -4.41 8.58 1.94
CA VAL A 58 -5.32 9.46 1.19
C VAL A 58 -4.96 10.93 1.36
N CYS A 59 -4.58 11.34 2.58
CA CYS A 59 -4.32 12.73 2.94
C CYS A 59 -3.10 12.85 3.89
N PRO A 60 -1.95 13.36 3.44
CA PRO A 60 -1.62 13.63 2.04
C PRO A 60 -1.55 12.33 1.22
N PRO A 61 -1.81 12.36 -0.10
CA PRO A 61 -1.59 11.21 -0.97
C PRO A 61 -0.12 10.81 -0.95
N SER A 62 0.18 9.58 -0.55
CA SER A 62 1.54 9.05 -0.53
C SER A 62 1.53 7.54 -0.61
N THR A 63 2.59 6.98 -1.20
CA THR A 63 2.74 5.53 -1.42
C THR A 63 4.06 5.07 -0.83
N TRP A 64 4.03 3.98 -0.05
CA TRP A 64 5.20 3.29 0.44
C TRP A 64 5.16 1.85 -0.06
N ALA A 65 6.21 1.44 -0.77
CA ALA A 65 6.36 0.07 -1.19
C ALA A 65 6.86 -0.80 -0.04
N ARG A 66 6.37 -2.04 0.03
CA ARG A 66 6.87 -3.04 0.97
C ARG A 66 8.33 -3.39 0.68
N VAL A 67 9.04 -3.83 1.72
CA VAL A 67 10.43 -4.30 1.61
C VAL A 67 10.47 -5.52 0.67
N GLY A 68 11.30 -5.44 -0.36
CA GLY A 68 11.48 -6.52 -1.34
C GLY A 68 10.55 -6.47 -2.56
N ALA A 69 9.62 -5.51 -2.66
CA ALA A 69 8.92 -5.28 -3.93
C ALA A 69 9.92 -4.74 -4.98
N PRO A 70 9.94 -5.30 -6.21
CA PRO A 70 10.73 -4.71 -7.28
C PRO A 70 10.22 -3.29 -7.53
N ALA A 71 11.13 -2.31 -7.61
CA ALA A 71 10.76 -0.97 -8.05
C ALA A 71 10.06 -1.09 -9.41
N ARG A 72 8.80 -0.62 -9.51
CA ARG A 72 8.11 -0.59 -10.80
C ARG A 72 9.01 0.15 -11.79
N PRO A 73 9.46 -0.46 -12.90
CA PRO A 73 10.28 0.24 -13.87
C PRO A 73 9.54 1.49 -14.33
N ARG A 74 10.21 2.65 -14.27
CA ARG A 74 9.70 3.87 -14.92
C ARG A 74 9.51 3.51 -16.40
N PRO A 75 8.32 3.71 -17.00
CA PRO A 75 8.17 3.50 -18.44
C PRO A 75 9.22 4.36 -19.13
N ALA A 76 10.06 3.72 -19.95
CA ALA A 76 11.04 4.45 -20.76
C ALA A 76 10.28 5.46 -21.63
N PRO A 77 10.81 6.69 -21.81
CA PRO A 77 10.23 7.61 -22.78
C PRO A 77 10.15 6.86 -24.11
N SER A 78 8.95 6.78 -24.68
CA SER A 78 8.74 6.19 -25.99
C SER A 78 9.60 6.96 -26.99
N CYS A 79 10.70 6.35 -27.43
CA CYS A 79 11.34 6.78 -28.66
C CYS A 79 10.33 6.45 -29.76
N ASP A 80 9.50 7.43 -30.11
CA ASP A 80 8.77 7.44 -31.36
C ASP A 80 9.80 7.19 -32.46
N ILE A 81 9.82 5.96 -32.98
CA ILE A 81 10.47 5.65 -34.24
C ILE A 81 9.63 6.38 -35.29
N HIS A 82 9.98 7.63 -35.54
CA HIS A 82 9.63 8.31 -36.78
C HIS A 82 10.22 7.48 -37.90
N ARG A 83 9.35 6.65 -38.51
CA ARG A 83 9.58 6.03 -39.81
C ARG A 83 9.78 7.18 -40.80
N ALA A 84 11.03 7.50 -41.08
CA ALA A 84 11.43 8.38 -42.16
C ALA A 84 11.06 7.74 -43.52
N PRO A 85 10.90 8.56 -44.57
CA PRO A 85 9.88 8.44 -45.61
C PRO A 85 10.01 7.24 -46.55
#